data_AF-C1GS78-F1
#
_entry.id   AF-C1GS78-F1
#
_cell.length_a   1.000
_cell.length_b   1.000
_cell.length_c   1.000
_cell.angle_alpha   90.00
_cell.angle_beta   90.00
_cell.angle_gamma   90.00
#
_symmetry.space_group_name_H-M   'P 1'
#
loop_
_entity.id
_entity.type
_entity.pdbx_description
1 polymer ?
#
loop_
_entity_poly.entity_id
_entity_poly.type
_entity_poly.pdbx_seq_one_letter_code
_entity_poly.pdbx_strand_id
1 'polypeptide(L)'
;MALSGLLLTINGYESQLAINNLSHFLLFQLLKPALLSGTTPEFQSLKLIRSPEQGAATTISAAIGKEREGRGGRYLTDRSEAEPGEDDGDDWSSASTSHLYSPEDEARLWNDSLHVVGLSSEEW
;
A
#
# COMPACT_ATOMS: atom_id res chain seq x y z
N MET A 1 -1.18 -10.51 -1.80
CA MET A 1 -0.86 -11.91 -1.44
C MET A 1 -0.93 -12.03 0.09
N ALA A 2 -2.11 -12.30 0.64
CA ALA A 2 -2.25 -12.60 2.07
C ALA A 2 -1.87 -14.07 2.29
N LEU A 3 -0.90 -14.35 3.16
CA LEU A 3 -0.54 -15.72 3.53
C LEU A 3 -1.75 -16.37 4.23
N SER A 4 -2.12 -17.59 3.86
CA SER A 4 -3.19 -18.29 4.56
C SER A 4 -2.68 -18.71 5.94
N GLY A 5 -3.34 -18.19 6.98
CA GLY A 5 -2.96 -18.39 8.38
C GLY A 5 -2.11 -17.27 8.99
N LEU A 6 -2.22 -17.09 10.31
CA LEU A 6 -1.44 -16.13 11.10
C LEU A 6 0.01 -16.64 11.25
N LEU A 7 0.80 -16.54 10.18
CA LEU A 7 2.22 -16.88 10.23
C LEU A 7 2.97 -15.83 11.03
N LEU A 8 3.79 -16.26 11.98
CA LEU A 8 4.66 -15.38 12.77
C LEU A 8 6.10 -15.45 12.26
N THR A 9 6.77 -14.31 12.23
CA THR A 9 8.22 -14.22 12.07
C THR A 9 8.95 -14.90 13.24
N ILE A 10 10.26 -15.14 13.11
CA ILE A 10 11.10 -15.66 14.22
C ILE A 10 11.05 -14.79 15.49
N ASN A 11 10.65 -13.51 15.36
CA ASN A 11 10.52 -12.56 16.45
C ASN A 11 9.07 -12.43 16.99
N GLY A 12 8.12 -13.23 16.50
CA GLY A 12 6.73 -13.23 16.95
C GLY A 12 5.81 -12.17 16.33
N TYR A 13 6.27 -11.41 15.32
CA TYR A 13 5.41 -10.49 14.56
C TYR A 13 4.60 -11.22 13.50
N GLU A 14 3.38 -10.78 13.24
CA GLU A 14 2.58 -11.28 12.11
C GLU A 14 3.32 -10.99 10.79
N SER A 15 3.39 -11.99 9.92
CA SER A 15 4.31 -12.00 8.77
C SER A 15 3.89 -11.02 7.69
N GLN A 16 2.59 -10.83 7.42
CA GLN A 16 2.12 -9.83 6.46
C GLN A 16 2.41 -8.41 6.93
N LEU A 17 2.19 -8.10 8.21
CA LEU A 17 2.55 -6.83 8.81
C LEU A 17 4.07 -6.62 8.75
N ALA A 18 4.84 -7.63 9.11
CA ALA A 18 6.29 -7.57 9.11
C ALA A 18 6.86 -7.36 7.70
N ILE A 19 6.39 -8.12 6.71
CA ILE A 19 6.87 -8.04 5.32
C ILE A 19 6.35 -6.76 4.65
N ASN A 20 5.06 -6.47 4.71
CA ASN A 20 4.48 -5.39 3.90
C ASN A 20 4.70 -4.00 4.49
N ASN A 21 4.83 -3.87 5.83
CA ASN A 21 4.94 -2.57 6.48
C ASN A 21 6.30 -2.38 7.18
N LEU A 22 6.68 -3.31 8.06
CA LEU A 22 7.88 -3.13 8.88
C LEU A 22 9.18 -3.28 8.09
N SER A 23 9.22 -4.17 7.09
CA SER A 23 10.44 -4.44 6.32
C SER A 23 10.85 -3.23 5.48
N HIS A 24 9.89 -2.57 4.82
CA HIS A 24 10.15 -1.37 4.03
C HIS A 24 10.58 -0.20 4.93
N PHE A 25 9.95 -0.05 6.10
CA PHE A 25 10.37 0.94 7.08
C PHE A 25 11.81 0.69 7.55
N LEU A 26 12.14 -0.56 7.90
CA LEU A 26 13.49 -0.92 8.33
C LEU A 26 14.51 -0.70 7.21
N LEU A 27 14.22 -1.15 5.99
CA LEU A 27 15.07 -0.94 4.82
C LEU A 27 15.36 0.55 4.62
N PHE A 28 14.34 1.40 4.70
CA PHE A 28 14.50 2.84 4.61
C PHE A 28 15.40 3.39 5.74
N GLN A 29 15.19 2.98 6.99
CA GLN A 29 16.04 3.44 8.11
C GLN A 29 17.51 3.03 7.92
N LEU A 30 17.76 1.84 7.37
CA LEU A 30 19.11 1.36 7.07
C LEU A 30 19.76 2.11 5.90
N LEU A 31 18.98 2.48 4.88
CA LEU A 31 19.45 3.25 3.72
C LEU A 31 19.60 4.74 4.02
N LYS A 32 18.88 5.27 5.01
CA LYS A 32 18.80 6.70 5.33
C LYS A 32 20.17 7.39 5.44
N PRO A 33 21.20 6.83 6.10
CA PRO A 33 22.53 7.45 6.12
C PRO A 33 23.17 7.57 4.74
N ALA A 34 23.07 6.53 3.91
CA ALA A 34 23.61 6.54 2.55
C ALA A 34 22.85 7.55 1.66
N LEU A 35 21.52 7.59 1.76
CA LEU A 35 20.70 8.57 1.06
C LEU A 35 21.03 10.01 1.49
N LEU A 36 21.26 10.23 2.79
CA LEU A 36 21.68 11.53 3.32
C LEU A 36 23.08 11.93 2.83
N SER A 37 24.01 10.99 2.72
CA SER A 37 25.36 11.28 2.19
C SER A 37 25.38 11.57 0.69
N GLY A 38 24.40 11.05 -0.06
CA GLY A 38 24.30 11.20 -1.50
C GLY A 38 23.56 12.47 -1.94
N THR A 39 22.98 13.24 -1.02
CA THR A 39 22.26 14.46 -1.37
C THR A 39 23.22 15.59 -1.70
N THR A 40 22.91 16.36 -2.74
CA THR A 40 23.61 17.61 -3.06
C THR A 40 22.64 18.79 -2.89
N PRO A 41 23.13 20.04 -2.75
CA PRO A 41 22.26 21.21 -2.77
C PRO A 41 21.34 21.29 -3.99
N GLU A 42 21.82 20.80 -5.15
CA GLU A 42 21.08 20.73 -6.42
C GLU A 42 20.09 19.56 -6.47
N PHE A 43 20.33 18.49 -5.70
CA PHE A 43 19.51 17.29 -5.68
C PHE A 43 19.19 16.85 -4.23
N GLN A 44 18.19 17.51 -3.66
CA GLN A 44 17.68 17.26 -2.32
C GLN A 44 16.55 16.21 -2.32
N SER A 45 16.79 15.06 -2.95
CA SER A 45 15.78 14.00 -3.16
C SER A 45 15.04 13.59 -1.88
N LEU A 46 15.71 13.63 -0.73
CA LEU A 46 15.11 13.33 0.57
C LEU A 46 13.97 14.27 0.98
N LYS A 47 13.91 15.50 0.45
CA LYS A 47 12.78 16.42 0.71
C LYS A 47 11.47 15.96 0.06
N LEU A 48 11.54 15.03 -0.90
CA LEU A 48 10.36 14.42 -1.52
C LEU A 48 9.82 13.23 -0.71
N ILE A 49 10.60 12.73 0.26
CA ILE A 49 10.21 11.56 1.07
C ILE A 49 9.35 12.02 2.24
N ARG A 50 8.16 11.40 2.38
CA ARG A 50 7.25 11.62 3.49
C ARG A 50 7.87 11.13 4.80
N SER A 51 7.55 11.81 5.91
CA SER A 51 7.81 11.26 7.24
C SER A 51 7.05 9.94 7.45
N PRO A 52 7.51 9.05 8.34
CA PRO A 52 6.77 7.84 8.70
C PRO A 52 5.33 8.14 9.14
N GLU A 53 5.13 9.21 9.90
CA GLU A 53 3.82 9.67 10.35
C GLU A 53 2.93 10.06 9.16
N GLN A 54 3.47 10.82 8.19
CA GLN A 54 2.75 11.17 6.96
C GLN A 54 2.44 9.94 6.10
N GLY A 55 3.36 8.96 6.01
CA GLY A 55 3.14 7.72 5.27
C GLY A 55 2.05 6.84 5.91
N ALA A 56 2.01 6.76 7.24
CA ALA A 56 1.00 6.01 7.96
C ALA A 56 -0.35 6.73 8.06
N ALA A 57 -0.37 8.06 7.87
CA ALA A 57 -1.54 8.89 8.13
C ALA A 57 -2.79 8.45 7.36
N THR A 58 -2.65 8.06 6.09
CA THR A 58 -3.78 7.59 5.27
C THR A 58 -4.36 6.30 5.82
N THR A 59 -3.52 5.29 6.10
CA THR A 59 -3.94 4.00 6.65
C THR A 59 -4.60 4.15 8.02
N ILE A 60 -4.01 4.97 8.89
CA ILE A 60 -4.59 5.24 10.22
C ILE A 60 -5.94 5.92 10.05
N SER A 61 -6.03 6.99 9.26
CA SER A 61 -7.31 7.70 9.04
C SER A 61 -8.38 6.77 8.45
N ALA A 62 -8.02 5.89 7.53
CA ALA A 62 -8.92 4.89 6.96
C ALA A 62 -9.41 3.86 8.00
N ALA A 63 -8.54 3.44 8.91
CA ALA A 63 -8.84 2.42 9.92
C ALA A 63 -9.69 2.93 11.09
N ILE A 64 -9.56 4.21 11.48
CA ILE A 64 -10.23 4.77 12.67
C ILE A 64 -11.24 5.89 12.38
N GLY A 65 -11.34 6.38 11.15
CA GLY A 65 -12.18 7.51 10.78
C GLY A 65 -13.68 7.13 10.78
N LYS A 66 -14.47 7.76 11.66
CA LYS A 66 -15.93 7.55 11.71
C LYS A 66 -16.63 7.96 10.43
N GLU A 67 -16.09 8.96 9.72
CA GLU A 67 -16.59 9.41 8.43
C GLU A 67 -16.47 8.34 7.32
N ARG A 68 -15.71 7.27 7.57
CA ARG A 68 -15.49 6.15 6.66
C ARG A 68 -16.36 4.92 6.95
N GLU A 69 -17.07 4.89 8.08
CA GLU A 69 -17.98 3.78 8.39
C GLU A 69 -19.05 3.63 7.30
N GLY A 70 -19.18 2.42 6.75
CA GLY A 70 -20.12 2.13 5.64
C GLY A 70 -19.66 2.60 4.25
N ARG A 71 -18.46 3.17 4.10
CA ARG A 71 -17.91 3.66 2.81
C ARG A 71 -16.69 2.85 2.35
N GLY A 72 -16.85 1.54 2.20
CA GLY A 72 -15.82 0.65 1.64
C GLY A 72 -15.58 0.87 0.14
N GLY A 73 -14.51 0.26 -0.40
CA GLY A 73 -14.21 0.26 -1.83
C GLY A 73 -13.67 1.58 -2.39
N ARG A 74 -13.21 2.51 -1.54
CA ARG A 74 -12.65 3.80 -1.97
C ARG A 74 -11.12 3.80 -1.92
N TYR A 75 -10.48 4.29 -2.97
CA TYR A 75 -9.04 4.49 -2.99
C TYR A 75 -8.69 5.80 -2.30
N LEU A 76 -7.77 5.76 -1.34
CA LEU A 76 -7.42 6.91 -0.50
C LEU A 76 -5.98 7.34 -0.74
N THR A 77 -5.77 8.63 -0.99
CA THR A 77 -4.46 9.27 -1.09
C THR A 77 -4.43 10.51 -0.19
N ASP A 78 -3.32 10.71 0.52
CA ASP A 78 -3.13 11.86 1.42
C ASP A 78 -4.28 12.13 2.42
N ARG A 79 -4.87 11.06 2.96
CA ARG A 79 -6.06 11.05 3.85
C ARG A 79 -7.39 11.47 3.20
N SER A 80 -7.41 11.76 1.90
CA SER A 80 -8.62 12.03 1.11
C SER A 80 -8.94 10.87 0.17
N GLU A 81 -10.16 10.85 -0.37
CA GLU A 81 -10.46 9.99 -1.53
C GLU A 81 -9.67 10.52 -2.73
N ALA A 82 -9.08 9.63 -3.53
CA ALA A 82 -8.33 10.03 -4.70
C ALA A 82 -9.25 10.66 -5.73
N GLU A 83 -8.84 11.80 -6.29
CA GLU A 83 -9.54 12.42 -7.41
C GLU A 83 -9.38 11.56 -8.66
N PRO A 84 -10.39 11.47 -9.56
CA PRO A 84 -10.25 10.80 -10.84
C PRO A 84 -9.10 11.37 -11.68
N GLY A 85 -8.24 10.47 -12.17
CA GLY A 85 -7.11 10.79 -13.03
C GLY A 85 -7.35 10.41 -14.48
N GLU A 86 -6.45 10.83 -15.36
CA GLU A 86 -6.39 10.37 -16.73
C GLU A 86 -5.73 8.98 -16.79
N ASP A 87 -6.13 8.15 -17.75
CA ASP A 87 -5.47 6.87 -18.03
C ASP A 87 -4.24 7.10 -18.94
N ASP A 88 -3.33 7.97 -18.50
CA ASP A 88 -2.13 8.38 -19.24
C ASP A 88 -0.89 7.52 -18.93
N GLY A 89 -0.99 6.64 -17.94
CA GLY A 89 0.12 5.81 -17.46
C GLY A 89 1.10 6.59 -16.58
N ASP A 90 0.69 7.73 -16.01
CA ASP A 90 1.49 8.45 -15.02
C ASP A 90 1.50 7.73 -13.67
N ASP A 91 2.52 6.90 -13.47
CA ASP A 91 2.78 6.19 -12.21
C ASP A 91 3.04 7.13 -11.01
N TRP A 92 3.30 8.42 -11.24
CA TRP A 92 3.51 9.40 -10.16
C TRP A 92 2.21 10.05 -9.67
N SER A 93 1.11 9.88 -10.41
CA SER A 93 -0.17 10.47 -10.06
C SER A 93 -0.78 9.77 -8.85
N SER A 94 -1.28 10.56 -7.90
CA SER A 94 -2.08 10.05 -6.77
C SER A 94 -3.58 9.97 -7.08
N ALA A 95 -3.93 10.10 -8.37
CA ALA A 95 -5.30 10.09 -8.85
C ALA A 95 -5.81 8.65 -9.05
N SER A 96 -7.12 8.45 -8.98
CA SER A 96 -7.73 7.17 -9.29
C SER A 96 -7.88 7.01 -10.81
N THR A 97 -7.25 6.02 -11.38
CA THR A 97 -7.37 5.65 -12.80
C THR A 97 -8.50 4.64 -13.01
N SER A 98 -9.01 4.53 -14.24
CA SER A 98 -10.21 3.72 -14.52
C SER A 98 -10.02 2.23 -14.23
N HIS A 99 -8.80 1.72 -14.42
CA HIS A 99 -8.45 0.33 -14.18
C HIS A 99 -8.53 -0.09 -12.70
N LEU A 100 -8.59 0.87 -11.76
CA LEU A 100 -8.81 0.58 -10.34
C LEU A 100 -10.23 0.08 -10.05
N TYR A 101 -11.19 0.33 -10.97
CA TYR A 101 -12.61 0.07 -10.77
C TYR A 101 -13.19 -0.74 -11.93
N SER A 102 -12.74 -1.99 -12.06
CA SER A 102 -13.21 -2.96 -13.06
C SER A 102 -13.68 -4.25 -12.36
N PRO A 103 -15.00 -4.48 -12.22
CA PRO A 103 -15.53 -5.70 -11.59
C PRO A 103 -15.05 -6.98 -12.31
N GLU A 104 -14.89 -6.92 -13.62
CA GLU A 104 -14.38 -8.02 -14.44
C GLU A 104 -12.92 -8.34 -14.11
N ASP A 105 -12.05 -7.33 -14.03
CA ASP A 105 -10.64 -7.52 -13.68
C ASP A 105 -10.47 -7.90 -12.20
N GLU A 106 -11.30 -7.36 -11.31
CA GLU A 106 -11.35 -7.74 -9.89
C GLU A 106 -11.69 -9.23 -9.74
N ALA A 107 -12.74 -9.70 -10.41
CA ALA A 107 -13.13 -11.11 -10.38
C ALA A 107 -12.06 -12.03 -10.98
N ARG A 108 -11.42 -11.61 -12.09
CA ARG A 108 -10.30 -12.35 -12.68
C ARG A 108 -9.12 -12.42 -11.71
N LEU A 109 -8.70 -11.28 -11.17
CA LEU A 109 -7.58 -11.19 -10.24
C LEU A 109 -7.83 -12.00 -8.96
N TRP A 110 -9.06 -12.01 -8.47
CA TRP A 110 -9.46 -12.82 -7.33
C TRP A 110 -9.32 -14.32 -7.63
N ASN A 111 -9.87 -14.80 -8.74
CA ASN A 111 -9.76 -16.20 -9.15
C ASN A 111 -8.31 -16.64 -9.39
N ASP A 112 -7.52 -15.80 -10.06
CA ASP A 112 -6.09 -16.04 -10.29
C ASP A 112 -5.34 -16.08 -8.94
N SER A 113 -5.66 -15.18 -8.01
CA SER A 113 -5.06 -15.15 -6.67
C SER A 113 -5.37 -16.41 -5.88
N LEU A 114 -6.62 -16.88 -5.90
CA LEU A 114 -7.03 -18.14 -5.26
C LEU A 114 -6.26 -19.32 -5.84
N HIS A 115 -6.15 -19.40 -7.17
CA HIS A 115 -5.40 -20.45 -7.84
C HIS A 115 -3.92 -20.48 -7.42
N VAL A 116 -3.28 -19.31 -7.32
CA VAL A 116 -1.87 -19.19 -6.91
C VAL A 116 -1.63 -19.69 -5.49
N VAL A 117 -2.60 -19.54 -4.58
CA VAL A 117 -2.51 -20.03 -3.20
C VAL A 117 -3.12 -21.42 -2.99
N GLY A 118 -3.57 -22.08 -4.06
CA GLY A 118 -4.15 -23.42 -4.02
C GLY A 118 -5.56 -23.49 -3.40
N LEU A 119 -6.30 -22.38 -3.42
CA LEU A 119 -7.69 -22.30 -2.96
C LEU A 119 -8.66 -22.26 -4.15
N SER A 120 -9.94 -22.52 -3.92
CA SER A 120 -11.00 -22.36 -4.91
C SER A 120 -12.05 -21.34 -4.47
N SER A 121 -12.82 -20.81 -5.42
CA SER A 121 -13.92 -19.89 -5.12
C SER A 121 -15.11 -20.58 -4.45
N GLU A 122 -15.16 -21.92 -4.43
CA GLU A 122 -16.22 -22.70 -3.77
C GLU A 122 -16.02 -22.78 -2.25
N GLU A 123 -14.85 -22.37 -1.74
CA GLU A 123 -14.54 -22.37 -0.31
C GLU A 123 -15.08 -21.14 0.44
N TRP A 124 -15.79 -20.22 -0.26
CA TRP A 124 -16.31 -18.94 0.27
C TRP A 124 -17.72 -18.61 -0.21
#